data_AF-A0A355WHF9-F1
#
_entry.id   AF-A0A355WHF9-F1
#
_cell.length_a   1.000
_cell.length_b   1.000
_cell.length_c   1.000
_cell.angle_alpha   90.00
_cell.angle_beta   90.00
_cell.angle_gamma   90.00
#
_symmetry.space_group_name_H-M   'P 1'
#
loop_
_entity.id
_entity.type
_entity.pdbx_description
1 polymer ?
#
loop_
_entity_poly.entity_id
_entity_poly.type
_entity_poly.pdbx_seq_one_letter_code
_entity_poly.pdbx_strand_id
1 'polypeptide(L)' 'MIMGFDPATDTVELDCYAAEGLPKVSVTDFPDGAGAEIRLNGSLVANIEGAAVLRPENVILVAL' A
#
# COMPACT_ATOMS: atom_id res chain seq x y z
N MET A 1 -10.65 -1.06 -3.49
CA MET A 1 -10.47 0.27 -4.12
C MET A 1 -10.80 1.30 -3.07
N ILE A 2 -9.84 2.15 -2.72
CA ILE A 2 -9.97 3.21 -1.73
C ILE A 2 -9.99 4.55 -2.49
N MET A 3 -10.92 5.44 -2.16
CA MET A 3 -11.07 6.76 -2.81
C MET A 3 -10.83 7.86 -1.78
N GLY A 4 -10.20 8.96 -2.21
CA GLY A 4 -10.02 10.16 -1.38
C GLY A 4 -8.89 10.09 -0.36
N PHE A 5 -7.93 9.19 -0.57
CA PHE A 5 -6.75 9.04 0.30
C PHE A 5 -5.81 10.24 0.12
N ASP A 6 -5.37 10.83 1.24
CA ASP A 6 -4.34 11.87 1.29
C ASP A 6 -3.03 11.31 1.88
N PRO A 7 -1.96 11.12 1.07
CA PRO A 7 -0.68 10.60 1.56
C PRO A 7 0.00 11.49 2.62
N ALA A 8 -0.43 12.74 2.79
CA ALA A 8 0.11 13.64 3.82
C ALA A 8 -0.52 13.44 5.20
N THR A 9 -1.73 12.88 5.28
CA THR A 9 -2.50 12.80 6.54
C THR A 9 -3.01 11.39 6.85
N ASP A 10 -3.24 10.56 5.82
CA ASP A 10 -3.76 9.21 5.97
C ASP A 10 -2.65 8.17 6.10
N THR A 11 -3.02 7.00 6.62
CA THR A 11 -2.14 5.84 6.76
C THR A 11 -2.86 4.59 6.26
N VAL A 12 -2.13 3.68 5.63
CA VAL A 12 -2.66 2.37 5.22
C VAL A 12 -2.17 1.31 6.19
N GLU A 13 -3.10 0.67 6.89
CA GLU A 13 -2.82 -0.49 7.73
C GLU A 13 -3.18 -1.77 6.98
N LEU A 14 -2.24 -2.73 6.97
CA LEU A 14 -2.43 -4.05 6.39
C LEU A 14 -2.19 -5.11 7.44
N ASP A 15 -3.25 -5.83 7.78
CA ASP A 15 -3.16 -7.05 8.57
C ASP A 15 -2.48 -8.15 7.75
N CYS A 16 -1.39 -8.70 8.28
CA CYS A 16 -0.63 -9.74 7.59
C CYS A 16 -0.31 -10.91 8.50
N TYR A 17 -0.47 -12.12 7.96
CA TYR A 17 -0.01 -13.36 8.58
C TYR A 17 1.41 -13.64 8.08
N ALA A 18 2.42 -13.30 8.88
CA ALA A 18 3.82 -13.57 8.56
C ALA A 18 4.18 -15.03 8.88
N ALA A 19 3.68 -15.97 8.08
CA ALA A 19 3.98 -17.39 8.26
C ALA A 19 5.45 -17.72 7.91
N GLU A 20 6.06 -16.99 6.97
CA GLU A 20 7.47 -17.15 6.59
C GLU A 20 8.13 -15.79 6.24
N GLY A 21 8.98 -15.30 7.15
CA GLY A 21 9.82 -14.12 6.92
C GLY A 21 9.11 -12.76 7.08
N LEU A 22 9.90 -11.68 6.97
CA LEU A 22 9.38 -10.32 7.00
C LEU A 22 8.65 -10.03 5.67
N PRO A 23 7.36 -9.65 5.69
CA PRO A 23 6.63 -9.32 4.48
C PRO A 23 7.26 -8.12 3.77
N LYS A 24 7.42 -8.22 2.45
CA LYS A 24 7.94 -7.14 1.61
C LYS A 24 6.79 -6.33 1.02
N VAL A 25 6.71 -5.06 1.41
CA VAL A 25 5.79 -4.08 0.80
C VAL A 25 6.46 -3.42 -0.39
N SER A 26 5.71 -3.28 -1.48
CA SER A 26 6.08 -2.42 -2.61
C SER A 26 4.89 -1.58 -3.02
N VAL A 27 5.15 -0.32 -3.35
CA VAL A 27 4.16 0.63 -3.84
C VAL A 27 4.60 1.09 -5.24
N THR A 28 3.68 1.07 -6.18
CA THR A 28 3.93 1.51 -7.57
C THR A 28 2.82 2.47 -7.98
N ASP A 29 3.20 3.67 -8.42
CA ASP A 29 2.25 4.64 -8.96
C ASP A 29 1.56 4.08 -10.23
N PHE A 30 0.30 4.42 -10.43
CA PHE A 30 -0.40 4.11 -11.66
C PHE A 30 0.26 4.84 -12.85
N PRO A 31 0.24 4.27 -14.08
CA PRO A 31 0.83 4.91 -15.25
C PRO A 31 0.24 6.29 -15.60
N ASP A 32 -1.00 6.54 -15.20
CA ASP A 32 -1.70 7.82 -15.39
C ASP A 32 -1.45 8.83 -14.25
N GLY A 33 -0.73 8.43 -13.20
CA GLY A 33 -0.47 9.25 -12.02
C GLY A 33 -1.69 9.52 -11.15
N ALA A 34 -2.79 8.79 -11.33
CA ALA A 34 -4.04 9.01 -10.59
C ALA A 34 -4.08 8.29 -9.23
N GLY A 35 -3.11 7.44 -8.92
CA GLY A 35 -3.09 6.62 -7.70
C GLY A 35 -1.88 5.72 -7.61
N ALA A 36 -1.97 4.73 -6.73
CA ALA A 36 -0.92 3.72 -6.54
C ALA A 36 -1.48 2.32 -6.23
N GLU A 37 -0.72 1.30 -6.65
CA GLU A 37 -0.90 -0.10 -6.28
C GLU A 37 -0.03 -0.41 -5.06
N ILE A 38 -0.59 -1.11 -4.07
CA ILE A 38 0.17 -1.71 -2.97
C ILE A 38 0.24 -3.22 -3.22
N ARG A 39 1.46 -3.75 -3.15
CA ARG A 39 1.75 -5.18 -3.28
C ARG A 39 2.47 -5.70 -2.04
N LEU A 40 2.03 -6.86 -1.56
CA LEU A 40 2.63 -7.60 -0.47
C LEU A 40 3.26 -8.88 -1.04
N ASN A 41 4.57 -9.05 -0.89
CA ASN A 41 5.32 -10.18 -1.47
C ASN A 41 5.07 -10.34 -2.98
N GLY A 42 4.88 -9.24 -3.70
CA GLY A 42 4.60 -9.21 -5.14
C GLY A 42 3.12 -9.37 -5.52
N SER A 43 2.28 -9.84 -4.60
CA SER A 43 0.83 -9.98 -4.79
C SER A 43 0.13 -8.65 -4.59
N LEU A 44 -0.78 -8.29 -5.50
CA LEU A 44 -1.59 -7.08 -5.37
C LEU A 44 -2.57 -7.21 -4.20
N VAL A 45 -2.51 -6.26 -3.26
CA VAL A 45 -3.40 -6.23 -2.08
C VAL A 45 -4.37 -5.05 -2.11
N ALA A 46 -3.96 -3.91 -2.66
CA ALA A 46 -4.81 -2.74 -2.74
C ALA A 46 -4.49 -1.85 -3.94
N ASN A 47 -5.53 -1.19 -4.45
CA ASN A 47 -5.46 -0.07 -5.40
C ASN A 47 -6.08 1.14 -4.71
N ILE A 48 -5.34 2.25 -4.66
CA ILE A 48 -5.75 3.48 -3.98
C ILE A 48 -5.70 4.64 -4.97
N GLU A 49 -6.86 5.23 -5.27
CA GLU A 49 -6.96 6.45 -6.07
C GLU A 49 -6.62 7.68 -5.22
N GLY A 50 -6.01 8.69 -5.84
CA GLY A 50 -5.51 9.89 -5.16
C GLY A 50 -4.18 9.70 -4.45
N ALA A 51 -3.73 8.44 -4.27
CA ALA A 51 -2.49 8.09 -3.60
C ALA A 51 -1.25 8.11 -4.53
N ALA A 52 -1.28 8.94 -5.57
CA ALA A 52 -0.06 9.19 -6.34
C ALA A 52 1.02 9.68 -5.38
N VAL A 53 2.25 9.20 -5.56
CA VAL A 53 3.40 9.44 -4.67
C VAL A 53 3.36 8.74 -3.30
N LEU A 54 2.41 7.84 -3.05
CA LEU A 54 2.45 6.96 -1.88
C LEU A 54 3.79 6.20 -1.84
N ARG A 55 4.36 6.06 -0.64
CA ARG A 55 5.63 5.36 -0.42
C ARG A 55 5.43 4.13 0.46
N PRO A 56 6.28 3.10 0.35
CA PRO A 56 6.21 1.93 1.23
C PRO A 56 6.27 2.29 2.72
N GLU A 57 6.97 3.36 3.10
CA GLU A 57 7.02 3.85 4.48
C GLU A 57 5.69 4.39 5.03
N ASN A 58 4.71 4.68 4.18
CA ASN A 58 3.35 5.07 4.58
C ASN A 58 2.43 3.87 4.86
N VAL A 59 2.92 2.65 4.64
CA VAL A 59 2.16 1.40 4.83
C VAL A 59 2.64 0.72 6.09
N ILE A 60 1.75 0.58 7.06
CA ILE A 60 2.03 -0.09 8.33
C ILE A 60 1.55 -1.54 8.22
N LEU A 61 2.47 -2.46 8.48
CA LEU A 61 2.17 -3.88 8.58
C LEU A 61 1.85 -4.21 10.04
N VAL A 62 0.64 -4.72 10.26
CA VAL A 62 0.19 -5.21 11.56
C VAL A 62 0.23 -6.73 11.51
N ALA A 63 0.96 -7.34 12.45
CA ALA A 63 0.98 -8.80 12.59
C ALA A 63 -0.24 -9.25 13.41
N LEU A 64 -0.99 -10.22 12.86
CA LEU A 64 -2.11 -10.87 13.55
C LEU A 64 -1.65 -12.03 14.44
#